data_AF-A0A380G941-F1
#
_entry.id   AF-A0A380G941-F1
#
_cell.length_a   1.000
_cell.length_b   1.000
_cell.length_c   1.000
_cell.angle_alpha   90.00
_cell.angle_beta   90.00
_cell.angle_gamma   90.00
#
_symmetry.space_group_name_H-M   'P 1'
#
loop_
_entity.id
_entity.type
_entity.pdbx_description
1 polymer ?
#
loop_
_entity_poly.entity_id
_entity_poly.type
_entity_poly.pdbx_seq_one_letter_code
_entity_poly.pdbx_strand_id
1 'polypeptide(L)'
;MKLEVAFLERDEYIEYKEVFGGIQYIFSTGTGRKLSVVRHKFSHGNECEQGLYEMADITEGKVDVVQGYLTVNDVIKILEEER
;
A
#
# COMPACT_ATOMS: atom_id res chain seq x y z
N MET A 1 14.72 -4.69 6.94
CA MET A 1 14.83 -3.21 6.96
C MET A 1 15.32 -2.67 5.61
N LYS A 2 14.69 -3.05 4.49
CA LYS A 2 15.07 -2.57 3.14
C LYS A 2 13.86 -2.28 2.22
N LEU A 3 12.71 -2.95 2.42
CA LEU A 3 11.56 -2.84 1.52
C LEU A 3 10.72 -1.58 1.69
N GLU A 4 10.53 -1.10 2.92
CA GLU A 4 9.84 0.18 3.15
C GLU A 4 10.64 1.36 2.59
N VAL A 5 11.97 1.24 2.52
CA VAL A 5 12.83 2.22 1.82
C VAL A 5 12.51 2.25 0.34
N ALA A 6 12.31 1.08 -0.29
CA ALA A 6 11.94 0.99 -1.70
C ALA A 6 10.59 1.63 -2.02
N PHE A 7 9.69 1.78 -1.05
CA PHE A 7 8.46 2.56 -1.23
C PHE A 7 8.70 4.06 -1.17
N LEU A 8 9.56 4.51 -0.25
CA LEU A 8 9.85 5.94 -0.05
C LEU A 8 10.69 6.55 -1.18
N GLU A 9 11.46 5.73 -1.90
CA GLU A 9 12.30 6.16 -3.03
C GLU A 9 11.55 6.20 -4.36
N ARG A 10 10.25 5.88 -4.39
CA ARG A 10 9.44 5.84 -5.61
C ARG A 10 8.98 7.24 -6.03
N ASP A 11 8.95 7.49 -7.34
CA ASP A 11 8.40 8.73 -7.91
C ASP A 11 6.89 8.84 -7.65
N GLU A 12 6.19 7.70 -7.60
CA GLU A 12 4.75 7.61 -7.38
C GLU A 12 4.38 7.89 -5.91
N TYR A 13 5.34 7.85 -4.98
CA TYR A 13 5.08 8.00 -3.56
C TYR A 13 4.68 9.43 -3.19
N ILE A 14 3.58 9.55 -2.43
CA ILE A 14 3.05 10.83 -1.95
C ILE A 14 3.42 11.04 -0.49
N GLU A 15 2.94 10.13 0.37
CA GLU A 15 3.09 10.23 1.82
C GLU A 15 2.87 8.88 2.50
N TYR A 16 3.28 8.77 3.77
CA TYR A 16 2.84 7.71 4.67
C TYR A 16 2.24 8.31 5.92
N LYS A 17 1.32 7.58 6.54
CA LYS A 17 0.73 7.93 7.83
C LYS A 17 0.51 6.69 8.68
N GLU A 18 0.63 6.85 9.99
CA GLU A 18 0.25 5.80 10.92
C GLU A 18 -1.27 5.67 10.95
N VAL A 19 -1.75 4.43 10.88
CA VAL A 19 -3.17 4.09 10.98
C VAL A 19 -3.38 3.13 12.13
N PHE A 20 -4.63 2.95 12.56
CA PHE A 20 -4.93 2.02 13.64
C PHE A 20 -4.44 0.61 13.25
N GLY A 21 -3.43 0.14 13.97
CA GLY A 21 -2.83 -1.17 13.74
C GLY A 21 -1.96 -1.27 12.49
N GLY A 22 -1.36 -0.20 11.97
CA GLY A 22 -0.47 -0.29 10.81
C GLY A 22 0.18 1.01 10.33
N ILE A 23 0.90 0.94 9.21
CA ILE A 23 1.39 2.11 8.46
C ILE A 23 0.76 2.07 7.06
N GLN A 24 0.15 3.17 6.66
CA GLN A 24 -0.42 3.36 5.33
C GLN A 24 0.54 4.19 4.49
N TYR A 25 0.85 3.72 3.29
CA TYR A 25 1.58 4.42 2.24
C TYR A 25 0.60 4.81 1.13
N ILE A 26 0.73 6.02 0.60
CA ILE A 26 -0.13 6.55 -0.46
C ILE A 26 0.73 6.79 -1.69
N PHE A 27 0.26 6.28 -2.83
CA PHE A 27 0.90 6.43 -4.13
C PHE A 27 -0.05 7.09 -5.13
N SER A 28 0.51 7.78 -6.12
CA SER A 28 -0.19 8.28 -7.31
C SER A 28 0.27 7.51 -8.53
N THR A 29 -0.67 6.89 -9.24
CA THR A 29 -0.44 6.25 -10.54
C THR A 29 -0.26 7.30 -11.63
N GLY A 30 0.25 6.90 -12.80
CA GLY A 30 0.38 7.74 -14.00
C GLY A 30 -0.96 8.26 -14.53
N THR A 31 -2.06 7.57 -14.21
CA THR A 31 -3.43 8.00 -14.56
C THR A 31 -4.02 9.01 -13.59
N GLY A 32 -3.30 9.37 -12.52
CA GLY A 32 -3.77 10.26 -11.46
C GLY A 32 -4.67 9.58 -10.42
N ARG A 33 -4.90 8.26 -10.52
CA ARG A 33 -5.52 7.48 -9.44
C ARG A 33 -4.59 7.38 -8.25
N LYS A 34 -5.16 7.34 -7.05
CA LYS A 34 -4.40 7.18 -5.81
C LYS A 34 -4.59 5.78 -5.24
N LEU A 35 -3.49 5.16 -4.83
CA LEU A 35 -3.46 3.84 -4.21
C LEU A 35 -3.06 3.97 -2.75
N SER A 36 -3.75 3.22 -1.91
CA SER A 36 -3.46 2.98 -0.51
C SER A 36 -2.80 1.63 -0.36
N VAL A 37 -1.66 1.59 0.32
CA VAL A 37 -0.95 0.35 0.65
C VAL A 37 -0.73 0.33 2.16
N VAL A 38 -1.40 -0.56 2.88
CA VAL A 38 -1.34 -0.62 4.34
C VAL A 38 -0.62 -1.87 4.80
N ARG A 39 0.39 -1.70 5.63
CA ARG A 39 0.99 -2.79 6.39
C ARG A 39 0.36 -2.86 7.76
N HIS A 40 -0.45 -3.89 8.00
CA HIS A 40 -1.05 -4.09 9.32
C HIS A 40 -0.05 -4.77 10.27
N LYS A 41 0.11 -4.20 11.46
CA LYS A 41 0.77 -4.80 12.62
C LYS A 41 -0.19 -5.71 13.40
N PHE A 42 -1.50 -5.43 13.32
CA PHE A 42 -2.55 -6.18 14.02
C PHE A 42 -3.82 -6.23 13.14
N SER A 43 -3.94 -7.24 12.28
CA SER A 43 -5.19 -7.57 11.59
C SER A 43 -5.81 -8.80 12.26
N HIS A 44 -7.14 -8.89 12.24
CA HIS A 44 -7.87 -10.05 12.76
C HIS A 44 -7.75 -11.21 11.75
N GLY A 45 -6.61 -11.92 11.74
CA GLY A 45 -6.39 -13.02 10.79
C GLY A 45 -4.96 -13.57 10.79
N ASN A 46 -4.77 -14.70 10.11
CA ASN A 46 -3.46 -15.35 9.91
C ASN A 46 -2.55 -14.54 8.97
N GLU A 47 -3.08 -13.57 8.24
CA GLU A 47 -2.34 -12.75 7.26
C GLU A 47 -1.33 -11.80 7.91
N CYS A 48 -1.50 -11.46 9.20
CA CYS A 48 -0.62 -10.51 9.88
C CYS A 48 0.78 -11.06 10.14
N GLU A 49 0.92 -12.37 10.38
CA GLU A 49 2.22 -13.03 10.53
C GLU A 49 2.90 -13.28 9.17
N GLN A 50 2.17 -13.13 8.05
CA GLN A 50 2.66 -13.38 6.70
C GLN A 50 3.32 -12.14 6.06
N GLY A 51 3.25 -10.97 6.73
CA GLY A 51 3.87 -9.74 6.24
C GLY A 51 3.25 -9.19 4.96
N LEU A 52 1.97 -9.48 4.72
CA LEU A 52 1.21 -8.99 3.58
C LEU A 52 0.84 -7.51 3.74
N TYR A 53 0.58 -6.87 2.61
CA TYR A 53 0.13 -5.50 2.49
C TYR A 53 -1.29 -5.47 1.92
N GLU A 54 -2.18 -4.73 2.56
CA GLU A 54 -3.50 -4.45 2.00
C GLU A 54 -3.37 -3.36 0.95
N MET A 55 -3.73 -3.64 -0.29
CA MET A 55 -3.78 -2.64 -1.36
C MET A 55 -5.23 -2.25 -1.63
N ALA A 56 -5.49 -0.96 -1.78
CA ALA A 56 -6.81 -0.44 -2.06
C ALA A 56 -6.78 0.84 -2.88
N ASP A 57 -7.82 1.10 -3.64
CA ASP A 57 -8.03 2.38 -4.32
C ASP A 57 -8.47 3.49 -3.36
N ILE A 58 -8.01 4.71 -3.62
CA ILE A 58 -8.49 5.92 -2.94
C ILE A 58 -9.36 6.73 -3.92
N THR A 59 -10.66 6.75 -3.66
CA THR A 59 -11.65 7.54 -4.39
C THR A 59 -12.14 8.68 -3.48
N GLU A 60 -12.13 9.92 -3.98
CA GLU A 60 -12.58 11.10 -3.21
C GLU A 60 -11.95 11.24 -1.80
N GLY A 61 -10.70 10.78 -1.64
CA GLY A 61 -9.97 10.83 -0.37
C GLY A 61 -10.35 9.74 0.64
N LYS A 62 -11.17 8.75 0.24
CA LYS A 62 -11.53 7.59 1.05
C LYS A 62 -10.99 6.31 0.43
N VAL A 63 -10.58 5.37 1.28
CA VAL A 63 -10.27 4.00 0.84
C VAL A 63 -11.58 3.35 0.43
N ASP A 64 -11.68 2.97 -0.84
CA ASP A 64 -12.96 2.60 -1.48
C ASP A 64 -13.01 1.11 -1.78
N VAL A 65 -12.04 0.59 -2.53
CA VAL A 65 -12.03 -0.80 -2.99
C VAL A 65 -10.74 -1.48 -2.56
N VAL A 66 -10.83 -2.45 -1.63
CA VAL A 66 -9.71 -3.32 -1.27
C VAL A 66 -9.47 -4.30 -2.42
N GLN A 67 -8.29 -4.21 -3.03
CA GLN A 67 -7.86 -5.09 -4.12
C GLN A 67 -7.32 -6.43 -3.61
N GLY A 68 -6.87 -6.47 -2.34
CA GLY A 68 -6.50 -7.69 -1.64
C GLY A 68 -5.29 -7.54 -0.73
N TYR A 69 -4.90 -8.66 -0.10
CA TYR A 69 -3.67 -8.78 0.69
C TYR A 69 -2.57 -9.36 -0.20
N LEU A 70 -1.55 -8.55 -0.45
CA LEU A 70 -0.51 -8.81 -1.44
C LEU A 70 0.85 -8.94 -0.77
N THR A 71 1.73 -9.73 -1.38
CA THR A 71 3.13 -9.68 -0.99
C THR A 71 3.72 -8.34 -1.42
N VAL A 72 4.79 -7.92 -0.77
CA VAL A 72 5.49 -6.68 -1.12
C VAL A 72 5.94 -6.65 -2.59
N ASN A 73 6.32 -7.79 -3.16
CA ASN A 73 6.76 -7.87 -4.55
C ASN A 73 5.60 -7.64 -5.51
N ASP A 74 4.41 -8.17 -5.18
CA ASP A 74 3.21 -7.96 -5.99
C ASP A 74 2.75 -6.49 -5.93
N VAL A 75 2.85 -5.86 -4.76
CA VAL A 75 2.60 -4.41 -4.61
C VAL A 75 3.53 -3.61 -5.51
N ILE A 76 4.84 -3.89 -5.46
CA ILE A 76 5.84 -3.20 -6.30
C ILE A 76 5.51 -3.37 -7.78
N LYS A 77 5.20 -4.60 -8.20
CA LYS A 77 4.85 -4.90 -9.58
C LYS A 77 3.64 -4.09 -10.06
N ILE A 78 2.58 -4.01 -9.26
CA ILE A 78 1.39 -3.21 -9.60
C ILE A 78 1.74 -1.72 -9.72
N LEU A 79 2.52 -1.19 -8.77
CA LEU A 79 2.96 0.21 -8.82
C LEU A 79 3.80 0.51 -10.07
N GLU A 80 4.60 -0.44 -10.55
CA GLU A 80 5.36 -0.32 -11.80
C GLU A 80 4.48 -0.41 -13.06
N GLU A 81 3.45 -1.27 -13.05
CA GLU A 81 2.50 -1.40 -14.16
C GLU A 81 1.57 -0.18 -14.28
N GLU A 82 1.29 0.50 -13.17
CA GLU A 82 0.42 1.68 -13.09
C GLU A 82 1.17 3.02 -13.18
N ARG A 83 2.48 3.01 -13.45
CA ARG A 83 3.31 4.22 -13.64
C ARG A 83 2.95 4.98 -14.91
#